data_AF-A0A962FLL5-F1
#
_entry.id   AF-A0A962FLL5-F1
#
_cell.length_a   1.000
_cell.length_b   1.000
_cell.length_c   1.000
_cell.angle_alpha   90.00
_cell.angle_beta   90.00
_cell.angle_gamma   90.00
#
_symmetry.space_group_name_H-M   'P 1'
#
loop_
_entity.id
_entity.type
_entity.pdbx_description
1 polymer ?
#
loop_
_entity_poly.entity_id
_entity_poly.type
_entity_poly.pdbx_seq_one_letter_code
_entity_poly.pdbx_strand_id
1 'polypeptide(L)' 'MPNIAGKCLVSTTWLAEHLTAPDLIVLDGSWHLPTAARDPHREYLAEHIPGAVFFDIDEIS' A
#
# COMPACT_ATOMS: atom_id res chain seq x y z
N MET A 1 -14.67 20.47 -12.63
CA MET A 1 -13.89 19.57 -11.74
C MET A 1 -12.63 19.18 -12.50
N PRO A 2 -11.42 19.53 -12.05
CA PRO A 2 -10.20 19.19 -12.78
C PRO A 2 -9.96 17.68 -12.72
N ASN A 3 -9.52 17.13 -13.85
CA ASN A 3 -9.25 15.73 -14.11
C ASN A 3 -8.17 15.17 -13.16
N ILE A 4 -8.57 14.39 -12.15
CA ILE A 4 -7.68 13.77 -11.13
C ILE A 4 -7.06 12.45 -11.63
N ALA A 5 -7.53 11.90 -12.75
CA ALA A 5 -7.20 10.54 -13.19
C ALA A 5 -5.69 10.29 -13.46
N GLY A 6 -4.89 11.34 -13.66
CA GLY A 6 -3.43 11.23 -13.85
C GLY A 6 -2.57 11.46 -12.60
N LYS A 7 -3.15 11.87 -11.46
CA LYS A 7 -2.39 12.19 -10.24
C LYS A 7 -2.36 11.08 -9.18
N CYS A 8 -3.28 10.11 -9.26
CA CYS A 8 -3.45 9.10 -8.22
C CYS A 8 -2.67 7.80 -8.44
N LEU A 9 -1.95 7.66 -9.56
CA LEU A 9 -1.17 6.47 -9.89
C LEU A 9 0.28 6.88 -10.13
N VAL A 10 1.20 6.05 -9.66
CA VAL A 10 2.65 6.20 -9.85
C VAL A 10 3.24 4.87 -10.32
N SER A 11 4.39 4.92 -11.00
CA SER A 11 5.11 3.70 -11.39
C SER A 11 5.94 3.15 -10.22
N THR A 12 6.33 1.88 -10.30
CA THR A 12 7.26 1.26 -9.34
C THR A 12 8.63 1.94 -9.34
N THR A 13 9.12 2.37 -10.51
CA THR A 13 10.36 3.14 -10.63
C THR A 13 10.27 4.46 -9.87
N TRP A 14 9.19 5.23 -10.09
CA TRP A 14 9.00 6.49 -9.38
C TRP A 14 8.95 6.26 -7.87
N LEU A 15 8.19 5.25 -7.41
CA LEU A 15 8.10 4.95 -5.99
C LEU A 15 9.48 4.62 -5.39
N ALA A 16 10.25 3.76 -6.05
CA ALA A 16 11.59 3.39 -5.60
C ALA A 16 12.54 4.60 -5.48
N GLU A 17 12.44 5.57 -6.39
CA GLU A 17 13.24 6.80 -6.37
C GLU A 17 12.82 7.77 -5.25
N HIS A 18 11.61 7.65 -4.71
CA HIS A 18 11.03 8.58 -3.74
C HIS A 18 10.80 7.97 -2.34
N LEU A 19 11.23 6.72 -2.08
CA LEU A 19 11.02 6.04 -0.78
C LEU A 19 11.59 6.79 0.43
N THR A 20 12.58 7.67 0.23
CA THR A 20 13.17 8.47 1.31
C THR A 20 12.57 9.87 1.43
N ALA A 21 11.53 10.20 0.67
CA ALA A 21 10.87 11.50 0.74
C ALA A 21 10.16 11.65 2.10
N PRO A 22 10.39 12.74 2.84
CA PRO A 22 9.89 12.90 4.21
C PRO A 22 8.36 13.08 4.29
N ASP A 23 7.72 13.38 3.16
CA ASP A 23 6.29 13.60 3.00
C ASP A 23 5.57 12.45 2.29
N LEU A 24 6.27 11.33 2.03
CA LEU A 24 5.69 10.12 1.45
C LEU A 24 5.51 9.04 2.53
N ILE A 25 4.28 8.56 2.67
CA ILE A 25 3.96 7.38 3.49
C ILE A 25 3.37 6.33 2.57
N VAL A 26 3.97 5.15 2.55
CA VAL A 26 3.47 4.00 1.79
C VAL A 26 2.56 3.18 2.71
N LEU A 27 1.36 2.87 2.24
CA LEU A 27 0.42 2.00 2.96
C LEU A 27 0.23 0.72 2.16
N ASP A 28 0.36 -0.42 2.84
CA ASP A 28 -0.07 -1.71 2.32
C ASP A 28 -1.53 -1.93 2.70
N GLY A 29 -2.43 -1.72 1.74
CA GLY A 29 -3.87 -1.93 1.90
C GLY A 29 -4.35 -3.30 1.43
N SER A 30 -3.49 -4.32 1.49
CA SER A 30 -3.85 -5.68 1.07
C SER A 30 -4.99 -6.23 1.92
N TRP A 31 -6.03 -6.72 1.25
CA TRP A 31 -7.16 -7.41 1.85
C TRP A 31 -7.60 -8.53 0.92
N HIS A 32 -7.97 -9.68 1.48
CA HIS A 32 -8.36 -10.86 0.72
C HIS A 32 -9.79 -11.26 1.04
N LEU A 33 -10.51 -11.80 0.05
CA LEU A 33 -11.82 -12.39 0.30
C LEU A 33 -11.73 -13.48 1.39
N PRO A 34 -12.75 -13.66 2.25
CA PRO A 34 -12.71 -14.66 3.33
C PRO A 34 -12.42 -16.09 2.84
N THR A 35 -12.80 -16.42 1.60
CA THR A 35 -12.58 -17.73 0.99
C THR A 35 -11.23 -17.91 0.33
N ALA A 36 -10.38 -16.87 0.29
CA ALA A 36 -9.08 -16.93 -0.37
C ALA A 36 -8.04 -17.75 0.41
N ALA A 37 -8.29 -18.06 1.69
CA ALA A 37 -7.36 -18.75 2.58
C ALA A 37 -5.97 -18.07 2.62
N ARG A 38 -5.95 -16.73 2.56
CA ARG A 38 -4.75 -15.88 2.64
C ARG A 38 -4.86 -14.95 3.83
N ASP A 39 -3.71 -14.63 4.42
CA ASP A 39 -3.58 -13.75 5.57
C ASP A 39 -2.73 -12.53 5.15
N PRO A 40 -3.36 -11.37 4.90
CA PRO A 40 -2.64 -10.21 4.36
C PRO A 40 -1.63 -9.65 5.35
N HIS A 41 -1.91 -9.68 6.66
CA HIS A 41 -0.98 -9.20 7.67
C HIS A 41 0.27 -10.09 7.75
N ARG A 42 0.09 -11.42 7.67
CA ARG A 42 1.22 -12.35 7.62
C ARG A 42 2.07 -12.17 6.35
N GLU A 43 1.45 -11.90 5.22
CA GLU A 43 2.14 -11.62 3.95
C GLU A 43 2.96 -10.34 4.03
N TYR A 44 2.38 -9.26 4.56
CA TYR A 44 3.09 -8.01 4.83
C TYR A 44 4.30 -8.23 5.75
N LEU A 45 4.15 -8.98 6.84
CA LEU A 45 5.28 -9.29 7.74
C LEU A 45 6.38 -10.13 7.07
N ALA A 46 6.03 -10.96 6.09
CA ALA A 46 7.00 -11.77 5.35
C ALA A 46 7.79 -10.92 4.35
N GLU A 47 7.12 -10.04 3.60
CA GLU A 47 7.75 -9.13 2.64
C GLU A 47 6.82 -7.94 2.33
N HIS A 48 7.36 -6.73 2.40
CA HIS A 48 6.66 -5.50 2.02
C HIS A 48 7.64 -4.44 1.51
N ILE A 49 7.11 -3.37 0.91
CA ILE A 49 7.91 -2.22 0.47
C ILE A 49 8.58 -1.57 1.70
N PRO A 50 9.89 -1.26 1.67
CA PRO A 50 10.58 -0.66 2.81
C PRO A 50 9.88 0.60 3.33
N GLY A 51 9.63 0.65 4.64
CA GLY A 51 8.97 1.78 5.30
C GLY A 51 7.45 1.84 5.13
N ALA A 52 6.84 0.90 4.38
CA ALA A 52 5.40 0.83 4.29
C ALA A 52 4.75 0.43 5.63
N VAL A 53 3.55 0.91 5.88
CA VAL A 53 2.74 0.55 7.05
C VAL A 53 1.55 -0.29 6.59
N PHE A 54 1.28 -1.39 7.29
CA PHE A 54 0.08 -2.19 7.04
C PHE A 54 -1.17 -1.42 7.44
N PHE A 55 -2.14 -1.32 6.53
CA PHE A 55 -3.41 -0.65 6.76
C PHE A 55 -4.51 -1.70 6.88
N ASP A 56 -4.88 -2.03 8.12
CA ASP A 56 -5.95 -2.98 8.41
C ASP A 56 -7.31 -2.32 8.15
N ILE A 57 -7.92 -2.67 7.02
CA ILE A 57 -9.22 -2.12 6.62
C ILE A 57 -10.32 -2.56 7.59
N ASP A 58 -10.24 -3.78 8.13
CA ASP A 58 -11.27 -4.33 9.00
C ASP A 58 -11.22 -3.68 10.40
N GLU A 59 -10.02 -3.39 10.92
CA GLU A 59 -9.85 -2.68 12.21
C GLU A 59 -10.39 -1.24 12.17
N ILE A 60 -10.33 -0.57 11.01
CA ILE A 60 -10.59 0.87 10.87
C ILE A 60 -11.98 1.16 10.25
N SER A 61 -12.80 0.13 10.02
CA SER A 61 -14.14 0.24 9.38
C SER A 61 -15.29 0.68 10.30
#